data_AF-A0A4R6UHD1-F1
#
_entry.id   AF-A0A4R6UHD1-F1
#
_cell.length_a   1.000
_cell.length_b   1.000
_cell.length_c   1.000
_cell.angle_alpha   90.00
_cell.angle_beta   90.00
_cell.angle_gamma   90.00
#
_symmetry.space_group_name_H-M   'P 1'
#
loop_
_entity.id
_entity.type
_entity.pdbx_description
1 polymer ?
#
loop_
_entity_poly.entity_id
_entity_poly.type
_entity_poly.pdbx_seq_one_letter_code
_entity_poly.pdbx_strand_id
1 'polypeptide(L)'
;MGLWIADSGLSEDKIANGVAAADKVLKDMGVAPEAAYQAVNAMLEGEEDFDRDAADAWENAETAAFRVVFAGMEHWPEEAALTLKH
;
A
#
# COMPACT_ATOMS: atom_id res chain seq x y z
N MET A 1 -7.01 6.05 -10.40
CA MET A 1 -5.72 5.37 -10.61
C MET A 1 -5.84 3.96 -10.02
N GLY A 2 -4.91 3.05 -10.30
CA GLY A 2 -4.97 1.69 -9.74
C GLY A 2 -3.86 1.44 -8.73
N LEU A 3 -4.11 0.69 -7.67
CA LEU A 3 -3.06 0.22 -6.75
C LEU A 3 -2.07 -0.71 -7.48
N TRP A 4 -0.81 -0.65 -7.07
CA TRP A 4 0.28 -1.43 -7.65
C TRP A 4 1.38 -1.69 -6.62
N ILE A 5 2.15 -2.77 -6.79
CA ILE A 5 3.35 -3.05 -5.98
C ILE A 5 4.58 -2.86 -6.87
N ALA A 6 5.32 -1.76 -6.65
CA ALA A 6 6.54 -1.44 -7.38
C ALA A 6 7.75 -2.22 -6.84
N ASP A 7 8.80 -2.32 -7.68
CA ASP A 7 10.16 -2.77 -7.32
C ASP A 7 10.24 -4.09 -6.54
N SER A 8 9.26 -4.96 -6.73
CA SER A 8 9.10 -6.21 -5.97
C SER A 8 9.65 -7.45 -6.67
N GLY A 9 9.95 -7.36 -7.97
CA GLY A 9 10.32 -8.51 -8.80
C GLY A 9 9.23 -9.58 -8.94
N LEU A 10 7.99 -9.29 -8.53
CA LEU A 10 6.86 -10.21 -8.57
C LEU A 10 6.23 -10.27 -9.96
N SER A 11 5.58 -11.41 -10.26
CA SER A 11 4.72 -11.52 -11.44
C SER A 11 3.43 -10.70 -11.29
N GLU A 12 2.82 -10.30 -12.41
CA GLU A 12 1.58 -9.53 -12.40
C GLU A 12 0.45 -10.23 -11.61
N ASP A 13 0.32 -11.55 -11.72
CA ASP A 13 -0.67 -12.33 -10.95
C ASP A 13 -0.46 -12.21 -9.44
N LYS A 14 0.79 -12.22 -8.97
CA LYS A 14 1.11 -12.02 -7.55
C LYS A 14 0.81 -10.60 -7.13
N ILE A 15 1.16 -9.61 -7.95
CA ILE A 15 0.87 -8.21 -7.68
C ILE A 15 -0.65 -8.01 -7.59
N ALA A 16 -1.44 -8.59 -8.50
CA ALA A 16 -2.89 -8.52 -8.47
C ALA A 16 -3.49 -9.05 -7.14
N ASN A 17 -2.96 -10.16 -6.62
CA ASN A 17 -3.39 -10.70 -5.32
C ASN A 17 -3.05 -9.78 -4.15
N GLY A 18 -1.85 -9.19 -4.14
CA GLY A 18 -1.45 -8.22 -3.11
C GLY A 18 -2.28 -6.94 -3.17
N VAL A 19 -2.48 -6.42 -4.38
CA VAL A 19 -3.32 -5.24 -4.64
C VAL A 19 -4.76 -5.47 -4.20
N ALA A 20 -5.33 -6.64 -4.46
CA ALA A 20 -6.68 -6.98 -3.99
C ALA A 20 -6.79 -6.98 -2.46
N ALA A 21 -5.74 -7.39 -1.75
CA ALA A 21 -5.68 -7.34 -0.29
C ALA A 21 -5.59 -5.90 0.24
N ALA A 22 -4.73 -5.06 -0.36
CA ALA A 22 -4.64 -3.64 -0.04
C ALA A 22 -5.97 -2.92 -0.29
N ASP A 23 -6.58 -3.12 -1.46
CA ASP A 23 -7.87 -2.54 -1.83
C ASP A 23 -8.98 -2.92 -0.85
N LYS A 24 -8.99 -4.17 -0.38
CA LYS A 24 -9.93 -4.61 0.65
C LYS A 24 -9.75 -3.85 1.97
N VAL A 25 -8.51 -3.67 2.44
CA VAL A 25 -8.25 -2.93 3.69
C VAL A 25 -8.75 -1.48 3.58
N LEU A 26 -8.40 -0.79 2.51
CA LEU A 26 -8.83 0.59 2.28
C LEU A 26 -10.36 0.72 2.23
N LYS A 27 -11.02 -0.22 1.55
CA LYS A 27 -12.50 -0.29 1.50
C LYS A 27 -13.13 -0.54 2.87
N ASP A 28 -12.57 -1.45 3.66
CA ASP A 28 -13.07 -1.75 5.01
C ASP A 28 -12.92 -0.54 5.95
N MET A 29 -11.90 0.29 5.72
CA MET A 29 -11.64 1.54 6.45
C MET A 29 -12.40 2.74 5.86
N GLY A 30 -13.06 2.59 4.71
CA GLY A 30 -13.78 3.69 4.04
C GLY A 30 -12.88 4.78 3.46
N VAL A 31 -11.61 4.48 3.21
CA VAL A 31 -10.62 5.43 2.69
C VAL A 31 -10.38 5.18 1.20
N ALA A 32 -10.38 6.23 0.39
CA ALA A 32 -10.05 6.13 -1.03
C ALA A 32 -8.54 5.91 -1.23
N PRO A 33 -8.10 5.05 -2.17
CA PRO A 33 -6.67 4.81 -2.42
C PRO A 33 -5.86 6.07 -2.69
N GLU A 34 -6.39 7.01 -3.49
CA GLU A 34 -5.73 8.28 -3.75
C GLU A 34 -5.56 9.14 -2.48
N ALA A 35 -6.55 9.16 -1.60
CA ALA A 35 -6.50 9.93 -0.35
C ALA A 35 -5.49 9.33 0.63
N ALA A 36 -5.48 8.01 0.77
CA ALA A 36 -4.50 7.29 1.59
C ALA A 36 -3.07 7.50 1.08
N TYR A 37 -2.86 7.43 -0.24
CA TYR A 37 -1.55 7.68 -0.85
C TYR A 37 -1.07 9.11 -0.65
N GLN A 38 -1.96 10.10 -0.77
CA GLN A 38 -1.62 11.49 -0.51
C GLN A 38 -1.25 11.71 0.95
N ALA A 39 -2.02 11.14 1.87
CA ALA A 39 -1.79 11.27 3.31
C ALA A 39 -0.45 10.65 3.75
N VAL A 40 -0.11 9.45 3.25
CA VAL A 40 1.18 8.84 3.58
C VAL A 40 2.36 9.62 2.99
N ASN A 41 2.23 10.19 1.79
CA ASN A 41 3.29 11.03 1.21
C ASN A 41 3.49 12.31 2.02
N ALA A 42 2.40 13.00 2.39
CA ALA A 42 2.46 14.18 3.25
C ALA A 42 3.13 13.86 4.61
N MET A 43 2.79 12.71 5.20
CA MET A 43 3.46 12.23 6.41
C MET A 43 4.97 12.03 6.22
N LEU A 44 5.39 11.38 5.13
CA LEU A 44 6.80 11.11 4.83
C LEU A 44 7.59 12.39 4.50
N GLU A 45 6.93 13.39 3.91
CA GLU A 45 7.50 14.71 3.65
C GLU A 45 7.59 15.58 4.92
N GLY A 46 7.00 15.13 6.03
CA GLY A 46 7.04 15.81 7.33
C GLY A 46 6.04 16.96 7.45
N GLU A 47 4.95 16.94 6.69
CA GLU A 47 3.86 17.91 6.86
C GLU A 47 3.23 17.78 8.26
N GLU A 48 2.88 18.90 8.89
CA GLU A 48 2.31 18.88 10.24
C GLU A 48 0.81 18.54 10.24
N ASP A 49 0.09 18.88 9.15
CA ASP A 49 -1.37 18.79 9.00
C ASP A 49 -1.79 17.78 7.92
N PHE A 50 -1.40 16.52 8.06
CA PHE A 50 -1.88 15.42 7.21
C PHE A 50 -3.00 14.62 7.89
N ASP A 51 -3.81 13.93 7.08
CA ASP A 51 -4.84 13.00 7.57
C ASP A 51 -4.18 11.71 8.09
N ARG A 52 -4.02 11.63 9.41
CA ARG A 52 -3.37 10.48 10.07
C ARG A 52 -4.13 9.18 9.85
N ASP A 53 -5.46 9.21 9.86
CA ASP A 53 -6.27 8.01 9.68
C ASP A 53 -6.12 7.46 8.26
N ALA A 54 -6.03 8.34 7.26
CA ALA A 54 -5.78 7.97 5.88
C ALA A 54 -4.34 7.45 5.66
N ALA A 55 -3.33 8.02 6.33
CA ALA A 55 -1.96 7.53 6.29
C ALA A 55 -1.85 6.13 6.94
N ASP A 56 -2.45 5.94 8.12
CA ASP A 56 -2.52 4.64 8.78
C ASP A 56 -3.25 3.60 7.92
N ALA A 57 -4.29 4.01 7.18
CA ALA A 57 -4.96 3.13 6.23
C ALA A 57 -4.04 2.66 5.11
N TRP A 58 -3.16 3.53 4.61
CA TRP A 58 -2.15 3.16 3.62
C TRP A 58 -1.14 2.15 4.16
N GLU A 59 -0.56 2.40 5.33
CA GLU A 59 0.42 1.49 5.94
C GLU A 59 -0.19 0.09 6.22
N ASN A 60 -1.44 0.06 6.66
CA ASN A 60 -2.19 -1.19 6.85
C ASN A 60 -2.45 -1.90 5.53
N ALA A 61 -2.79 -1.16 4.48
CA ALA A 61 -3.01 -1.72 3.14
C ALA A 61 -1.72 -2.30 2.55
N GLU A 62 -0.60 -1.60 2.68
CA GLU A 62 0.73 -2.09 2.26
C GLU A 62 1.13 -3.35 3.03
N THR A 63 0.99 -3.32 4.36
CA THR A 63 1.25 -4.49 5.20
C THR A 63 0.39 -5.69 4.78
N ALA A 64 -0.88 -5.49 4.47
CA ALA A 64 -1.77 -6.55 4.02
C ALA A 64 -1.36 -7.11 2.65
N ALA A 65 -1.02 -6.24 1.70
CA ALA A 65 -0.49 -6.66 0.41
C ALA A 65 0.78 -7.50 0.57
N PHE A 66 1.73 -7.04 1.37
CA PHE A 66 3.03 -7.68 1.55
C PHE A 66 2.92 -9.02 2.29
N ARG A 67 2.03 -9.12 3.28
CA ARG A 67 1.70 -10.41 3.91
C ARG A 67 1.17 -11.44 2.92
N VAL A 68 0.44 -11.01 1.89
CA VAL A 68 -0.06 -11.93 0.85
C VAL A 68 1.04 -12.33 -0.12
N VAL A 69 1.82 -11.38 -0.63
CA VAL A 69 2.75 -11.65 -1.75
C VAL A 69 4.11 -12.16 -1.32
N PHE A 70 4.54 -11.84 -0.09
CA PHE A 70 5.80 -12.27 0.53
C PHE A 70 5.56 -13.25 1.69
N ALA A 71 4.41 -13.93 1.70
CA ALA A 71 4.12 -14.95 2.70
C ALA A 71 5.25 -15.99 2.79
N GLY A 72 5.77 -16.20 4.00
CA GLY A 72 6.86 -17.14 4.27
C GLY A 72 8.27 -16.58 4.09
N MET A 73 8.43 -15.29 3.77
CA MET A 73 9.73 -14.61 3.82
C MET A 73 9.97 -14.05 5.23
N GLU A 74 11.20 -14.20 5.73
CA GLU A 74 11.61 -13.57 7.02
C GLU A 74 11.74 -12.05 6.90
N HIS A 75 12.14 -11.57 5.72
CA HIS A 75 12.26 -10.15 5.40
C HIS A 75 11.63 -9.86 4.05
N TRP A 76 10.89 -8.76 3.97
CA TRP A 76 10.33 -8.26 2.73
C TRP A 76 11.39 -7.43 1.99
N PRO A 77 11.36 -7.38 0.64
CA PRO A 77 12.28 -6.53 -0.10
C PRO A 77 12.12 -5.06 0.32
N GLU A 78 13.20 -4.41 0.73
CA GLU A 78 13.17 -3.01 1.19
C GLU A 78 12.78 -2.03 0.08
N GLU A 79 13.05 -2.38 -1.18
CA GLU A 79 12.69 -1.57 -2.34
C GLU A 79 11.22 -1.75 -2.75
N ALA A 80 10.55 -2.82 -2.31
CA ALA A 80 9.16 -3.03 -2.68
C ALA A 80 8.25 -2.02 -1.97
N ALA A 81 7.37 -1.37 -2.73
CA ALA A 81 6.45 -0.37 -2.21
C ALA A 81 5.04 -0.52 -2.80
N LEU A 82 4.00 -0.32 -1.99
CA LEU A 82 2.66 -0.07 -2.50
C LEU A 82 2.64 1.34 -3.11
N THR A 83 2.05 1.49 -4.30
CA THR A 83 1.96 2.77 -5.02
C THR A 83 0.70 2.85 -5.88
N LEU A 84 0.50 3.98 -6.55
CA LEU A 84 -0.53 4.17 -7.55
C LEU A 84 0.07 4.14 -8.96
N LYS A 85 -0.52 3.32 -9.84
CA LYS A 85 -0.18 3.26 -11.26
C LYS A 85 -1.05 4.25 -12.05
N HIS A 86 -0.38 5.04 -12.90
CA HIS A 86 -0.99 5.95 -13.88
C HIS A 86 -1.73 5.20 -14.99
#